data_AF-A0A962MRV9-F1
#
_entry.id   AF-A0A962MRV9-F1
#
_cell.length_a   1.000
_cell.length_b   1.000
_cell.length_c   1.000
_cell.angle_alpha   90.00
_cell.angle_beta   90.00
_cell.angle_gamma   90.00
#
_symmetry.space_group_name_H-M   'P 1'
#
loop_
_entity.id
_entity.type
_entity.pdbx_description
1 polymer ?
#
loop_
_entity_poly.entity_id
_entity_poly.type
_entity_poly.pdbx_seq_one_letter_code
_entity_poly.pdbx_strand_id
1 'polypeptide(L)'
;MSESNSSQNKVRVFKADKQLQQKVGTGPLDEAIVERCQDVMDRNDVDFAPLAMEFLGKLENAIKDVTAEKKSKEESVHEMTNAVMQLKANASTFHYNLIGNMANIMLSFLEGIQEIDNDAIAIVNAHHQTLKAIVLKKMSGDGGPIGKQMEDELKAACKRYFAKRTK
;
A
#
# COMPACT_ATOMS: atom_id res chain seq x y z
N MET A 1 -26.73 37.36 12.51
CA MET A 1 -25.39 36.93 12.94
C MET A 1 -25.59 35.59 13.65
N SER A 2 -25.76 34.44 12.98
CA SER A 2 -24.75 33.61 12.28
C SER A 2 -23.48 33.49 13.13
N GLU A 3 -23.27 32.39 13.88
CA GLU A 3 -22.59 31.13 13.50
C GLU A 3 -22.26 30.42 14.84
N SER A 4 -22.09 29.11 15.07
CA SER A 4 -21.89 27.94 14.23
C SER A 4 -22.15 26.67 15.05
N ASN A 5 -22.74 25.68 14.39
CA ASN A 5 -23.00 24.32 14.84
C ASN A 5 -21.70 23.49 14.77
N SER A 6 -21.20 22.94 15.88
CA SER A 6 -20.18 21.88 15.87
C SER A 6 -20.75 20.61 16.49
N SER A 7 -21.27 19.74 15.62
CA SER A 7 -21.70 18.40 15.98
C SER A 7 -20.51 17.58 16.49
N GLN A 8 -20.42 17.44 17.82
CA GLN A 8 -19.46 16.58 18.50
C GLN A 8 -19.66 15.13 18.03
N ASN A 9 -18.71 14.61 17.26
CA ASN A 9 -18.67 13.22 16.85
C ASN A 9 -18.42 12.37 18.11
N LYS A 10 -19.44 11.67 18.62
CA LYS A 10 -19.34 10.87 19.86
C LYS A 10 -18.40 9.68 19.63
N VAL A 11 -17.14 9.83 20.03
CA VAL A 11 -16.16 8.73 20.08
C VAL A 11 -16.69 7.64 21.01
N ARG A 12 -16.96 6.44 20.48
CA ARG A 12 -17.31 5.25 21.27
C ARG A 12 -16.04 4.61 21.79
N VAL A 13 -15.79 4.76 23.09
CA VAL A 13 -14.66 4.10 23.77
C VAL A 13 -15.11 2.73 24.28
N PHE A 14 -14.50 1.67 23.75
CA PHE A 14 -14.66 0.31 24.27
C PHE A 14 -13.63 0.07 25.36
N LYS A 15 -14.08 -0.17 26.61
CA LYS A 15 -13.15 -0.54 27.69
C LYS A 15 -12.67 -1.97 27.44
N ALA A 16 -11.36 -2.19 27.50
CA ALA A 16 -10.77 -3.53 27.43
C ALA A 16 -11.35 -4.41 28.54
N ASP A 17 -11.72 -5.65 28.21
CA ASP A 17 -12.13 -6.63 29.22
C ASP A 17 -10.93 -7.06 30.09
N LYS A 18 -11.19 -7.77 31.19
CA LYS A 18 -10.14 -8.20 32.12
C LYS A 18 -9.13 -9.16 31.47
N GLN A 19 -9.51 -9.91 30.43
CA GLN A 19 -8.61 -10.83 29.73
C GLN A 19 -7.61 -10.07 28.85
N LEU A 20 -8.05 -9.00 28.19
CA LEU A 20 -7.20 -8.09 27.43
C LEU A 20 -6.27 -7.32 28.35
N GLN A 21 -6.80 -6.77 29.46
CA GLN A 21 -6.01 -6.03 30.46
C GLN A 21 -4.87 -6.87 31.06
N GLN A 22 -5.05 -8.18 31.24
CA GLN A 22 -3.97 -9.07 31.69
C GLN A 22 -2.83 -9.21 30.67
N LYS A 23 -3.11 -9.08 29.37
CA LYS A 23 -2.10 -9.20 28.31
C LYS A 23 -1.40 -7.89 27.99
N VAL A 24 -2.16 -6.79 27.98
CA VAL A 24 -1.67 -5.47 27.54
C VAL A 24 -1.29 -4.57 28.72
N GLY A 25 -1.62 -4.96 29.95
CA GLY A 25 -1.43 -4.17 31.15
C GLY A 25 -2.64 -3.27 31.48
N THR A 26 -2.58 -2.62 32.65
CA THR A 26 -3.58 -1.65 33.12
C THR A 26 -2.93 -0.29 33.32
N GLY A 27 -3.53 0.77 32.78
CA GLY A 27 -3.06 2.16 32.94
C GLY A 27 -2.85 2.86 31.60
N PRO A 28 -2.74 4.20 31.58
CA PRO A 28 -2.33 4.94 30.39
C PRO A 28 -0.89 4.57 30.02
N LEU A 29 -0.59 4.55 28.71
CA LEU A 29 0.79 4.49 28.23
C LEU A 29 1.51 5.78 28.64
N ASP A 30 2.77 5.65 29.06
CA ASP A 30 3.62 6.81 29.35
C ASP A 30 3.88 7.58 28.03
N GLU A 31 3.42 8.83 27.97
CA GLU A 31 3.56 9.71 26.81
C GLU A 31 5.02 9.88 26.40
N ALA A 32 5.95 9.95 27.37
CA ALA A 32 7.38 10.10 27.08
C ALA A 32 7.96 8.85 26.41
N ILE A 33 7.44 7.66 26.75
CA ILE A 33 7.86 6.41 26.10
C ILE A 33 7.31 6.36 24.67
N VAL A 34 6.05 6.74 24.46
CA VAL A 34 5.44 6.79 23.12
C VAL A 34 6.18 7.77 22.21
N GLU A 35 6.48 8.97 22.71
CA GLU A 35 7.23 9.99 21.96
C GLU A 35 8.63 9.49 21.60
N ARG A 36 9.35 8.86 22.54
CA ARG A 36 10.66 8.26 22.26
C ARG A 36 10.58 7.15 21.21
N CYS A 37 9.54 6.33 21.22
CA CYS A 37 9.32 5.30 20.20
C CYS A 37 9.05 5.93 18.82
N GLN A 38 8.23 6.98 18.77
CA GLN A 38 7.95 7.71 17.53
C GLN A 38 9.22 8.35 16.96
N ASP A 39 10.03 8.98 17.82
CA ASP A 39 11.34 9.57 17.45
C ASP A 39 12.29 8.56 16.80
N VAL A 40 12.31 7.31 17.28
CA VAL A 40 13.12 6.24 16.69
C VAL A 40 12.63 5.87 15.29
N MET A 41 11.31 5.86 15.07
CA MET A 41 10.72 5.60 13.76
C MET A 41 10.94 6.76 12.80
N ASP A 42 10.79 8.00 13.27
CA ASP A 42 10.90 9.20 12.44
C ASP A 42 12.34 9.51 12.00
N ARG A 43 13.33 9.05 12.77
CA ARG A 43 14.76 9.18 12.46
C ARG A 43 15.34 7.95 11.75
N ASN A 44 14.50 7.01 11.35
CA ASN A 44 14.93 5.81 10.66
C ASN A 44 15.55 6.17 9.29
N ASP A 45 16.84 5.89 9.13
CA ASP A 45 17.62 6.15 7.91
C ASP A 45 17.96 4.87 7.13
N VAL A 46 17.41 3.72 7.55
CA VAL A 46 17.66 2.43 6.91
C VAL A 46 17.15 2.45 5.47
N ASP A 47 18.01 2.00 4.54
CA ASP A 47 17.66 1.94 3.12
C ASP A 47 16.61 0.85 2.86
N PHE A 48 15.41 1.26 2.45
CA PHE A 48 14.31 0.37 2.07
C PHE A 48 14.53 -0.31 0.72
N ALA A 49 15.37 0.25 -0.15
CA ALA A 49 15.47 -0.19 -1.54
C ALA A 49 15.76 -1.70 -1.71
N PRO A 50 16.66 -2.33 -0.93
CA PRO A 50 16.89 -3.78 -1.04
C PRO A 50 15.64 -4.61 -0.76
N LEU A 51 14.91 -4.26 0.30
CA LEU A 51 13.68 -4.96 0.69
C LEU A 51 12.56 -4.73 -0.32
N ALA A 52 12.41 -3.49 -0.80
CA ALA A 52 11.45 -3.16 -1.86
C ALA A 52 11.74 -3.94 -3.14
N MET A 53 13.01 -4.07 -3.53
CA MET A 53 13.43 -4.84 -4.70
C MET A 53 13.16 -6.34 -4.55
N GLU A 54 13.26 -6.90 -3.35
CA GLU A 54 12.87 -8.29 -3.08
C GLU A 54 11.37 -8.49 -3.35
N PHE A 55 10.52 -7.60 -2.82
CA PHE A 55 9.08 -7.69 -3.06
C PHE A 55 8.70 -7.45 -4.52
N LEU A 56 9.36 -6.50 -5.19
CA LEU A 56 9.18 -6.30 -6.63
C LEU A 56 9.63 -7.52 -7.44
N GLY A 57 10.69 -8.22 -7.03
CA GLY A 57 11.09 -9.49 -7.64
C GLY A 57 10.04 -10.59 -7.48
N LYS A 58 9.40 -10.68 -6.30
CA LYS A 58 8.27 -11.61 -6.08
C LYS A 58 7.08 -11.25 -6.98
N LEU A 59 6.75 -9.98 -7.12
CA LEU A 59 5.72 -9.50 -8.04
C LEU A 59 6.05 -9.83 -9.50
N GLU A 60 7.30 -9.60 -9.93
CA GLU A 60 7.76 -9.93 -11.28
C GLU A 60 7.61 -11.43 -11.59
N ASN A 61 7.94 -12.29 -10.62
CA ASN A 61 7.78 -13.74 -10.78
C ASN A 61 6.30 -14.14 -10.89
N ALA A 62 5.42 -13.59 -10.06
CA ALA A 62 3.98 -13.86 -10.14
C ALA A 62 3.39 -13.42 -11.51
N ILE A 63 3.85 -12.28 -12.06
CA ILE A 63 3.48 -11.83 -13.41
C ILE A 63 3.95 -12.81 -14.49
N LYS A 64 5.16 -13.35 -14.36
CA LYS A 64 5.70 -14.34 -15.31
C LYS A 64 4.95 -15.66 -15.22
N ASP A 65 4.62 -16.12 -14.02
CA ASP A 65 3.95 -17.40 -13.81
C ASP A 65 2.52 -17.41 -14.38
N VAL A 66 1.77 -16.30 -14.24
CA VAL A 66 0.45 -16.18 -14.88
C VAL A 66 0.55 -16.12 -16.40
N THR A 67 1.57 -15.43 -16.93
CA THR A 67 1.76 -15.29 -18.39
C THR A 67 2.20 -16.61 -19.03
N ALA A 68 2.93 -17.44 -18.28
CA ALA A 68 3.38 -18.75 -18.72
C ALA A 68 2.40 -19.89 -18.38
N GLU A 69 1.19 -19.56 -17.88
CA GLU A 69 0.15 -20.52 -17.48
C GLU A 69 0.66 -21.60 -16.49
N LYS A 70 1.67 -21.27 -15.66
CA LYS A 70 2.28 -22.20 -14.72
C LYS A 70 1.45 -22.42 -13.45
N LYS A 71 0.62 -21.44 -13.12
CA LYS A 71 -0.23 -21.42 -11.93
C LYS A 71 -1.64 -21.01 -12.30
N SER A 72 -2.60 -21.28 -11.41
CA SER A 72 -3.94 -20.78 -11.61
C SER A 72 -3.95 -19.25 -11.56
N LYS A 73 -4.96 -18.67 -12.19
CA LYS A 73 -5.19 -17.22 -12.17
C LYS A 73 -5.40 -16.69 -10.76
N GLU A 74 -6.12 -17.43 -9.92
CA GLU A 74 -6.40 -17.09 -8.52
C GLU A 74 -5.14 -17.11 -7.67
N GLU A 75 -4.32 -18.16 -7.81
CA GLU A 75 -3.04 -18.27 -7.11
C GLU A 75 -2.09 -17.13 -7.52
N SER A 76 -2.04 -16.82 -8.81
CA SER A 76 -1.23 -15.71 -9.33
C SER A 76 -1.67 -14.36 -8.76
N VAL A 77 -2.98 -14.08 -8.73
CA VAL A 77 -3.53 -12.84 -8.14
C VAL A 77 -3.21 -12.77 -6.65
N HIS A 78 -3.29 -13.88 -5.93
CA HIS A 78 -2.94 -13.95 -4.51
C HIS A 78 -1.46 -13.62 -4.28
N GLU A 79 -0.55 -14.19 -5.07
CA GLU A 79 0.88 -13.91 -4.98
C GLU A 79 1.22 -12.46 -5.32
N MET A 80 0.61 -11.90 -6.37
CA MET A 80 0.74 -10.47 -6.70
C MET A 80 0.26 -9.60 -5.54
N THR A 81 -0.92 -9.90 -5.00
CA THR A 81 -1.52 -9.15 -3.88
C THR A 81 -0.61 -9.18 -2.66
N ASN A 82 -0.06 -10.35 -2.31
CA ASN A 82 0.86 -10.48 -1.19
C ASN A 82 2.11 -9.63 -1.37
N ALA A 83 2.75 -9.68 -2.54
CA ALA A 83 3.94 -8.88 -2.82
C ALA A 83 3.67 -7.37 -2.71
N VAL A 84 2.56 -6.91 -3.26
CA VAL A 84 2.15 -5.49 -3.23
C VAL A 84 1.76 -5.04 -1.82
N MET A 85 1.10 -5.91 -1.06
CA MET A 85 0.74 -5.65 0.33
C MET A 85 1.99 -5.46 1.19
N GLN A 86 3.04 -6.26 0.98
CA GLN A 86 4.31 -6.09 1.68
C GLN A 86 4.99 -4.76 1.34
N LEU A 87 4.95 -4.33 0.07
CA LEU A 87 5.45 -3.00 -0.32
C LEU A 87 4.70 -1.90 0.43
N LYS A 88 3.36 -1.94 0.43
CA LYS A 88 2.53 -0.94 1.12
C LYS A 88 2.81 -0.90 2.62
N ALA A 89 2.86 -2.07 3.27
CA ALA A 89 3.01 -2.18 4.72
C ALA A 89 4.33 -1.59 5.22
N ASN A 90 5.40 -1.78 4.45
CA ASN A 90 6.73 -1.34 4.86
C ASN A 90 7.06 0.09 4.40
N ALA A 91 6.47 0.58 3.31
CA ALA A 91 6.85 1.85 2.69
C ALA A 91 6.79 3.07 3.65
N SER A 92 5.76 3.17 4.51
CA SER A 92 5.63 4.32 5.43
C SER A 92 6.72 4.35 6.50
N THR A 93 7.13 3.17 7.00
CA THR A 93 8.16 3.00 8.03
C THR A 93 9.54 3.47 7.57
N PHE A 94 9.76 3.51 6.26
CA PHE A 94 11.01 3.98 5.65
C PHE A 94 10.84 5.29 4.85
N HIS A 95 9.75 6.03 5.06
CA HIS A 95 9.51 7.32 4.43
C HIS A 95 9.34 7.30 2.89
N TYR A 96 8.91 6.18 2.31
CA TYR A 96 8.60 6.03 0.88
C TYR A 96 7.10 6.14 0.60
N ASN A 97 6.45 7.24 1.00
CA ASN A 97 5.00 7.40 0.91
C ASN A 97 4.44 7.20 -0.51
N LEU A 98 5.17 7.62 -1.55
CA LEU A 98 4.79 7.39 -2.94
C LEU A 98 4.66 5.90 -3.25
N ILE A 99 5.61 5.06 -2.80
CA ILE A 99 5.53 3.60 -2.98
C ILE A 99 4.26 3.06 -2.29
N GLY A 100 3.98 3.53 -1.07
CA GLY A 100 2.77 3.15 -0.34
C GLY A 100 1.48 3.49 -1.08
N ASN A 101 1.38 4.71 -1.61
CA ASN A 101 0.22 5.17 -2.38
C ASN A 101 0.05 4.38 -3.68
N MET A 102 1.14 4.16 -4.41
CA MET A 102 1.16 3.40 -5.66
C MET A 102 0.79 1.92 -5.43
N ALA A 103 1.31 1.32 -4.35
CA ALA A 103 0.95 -0.04 -3.95
C ALA A 103 -0.54 -0.13 -3.55
N ASN A 104 -1.07 0.88 -2.86
CA ASN A 104 -2.49 0.92 -2.52
C ASN A 104 -3.39 0.95 -3.76
N ILE A 105 -3.05 1.74 -4.78
CA ILE A 105 -3.77 1.77 -6.05
C ILE A 105 -3.78 0.38 -6.70
N MET A 106 -2.62 -0.30 -6.72
CA MET A 106 -2.50 -1.63 -7.31
C MET A 106 -3.30 -2.69 -6.52
N LEU A 107 -3.31 -2.62 -5.18
CA LEU A 107 -4.15 -3.51 -4.36
C LEU A 107 -5.62 -3.35 -4.68
N SER A 108 -6.13 -2.10 -4.69
CA SER A 108 -7.53 -1.85 -5.03
C SER A 108 -7.88 -2.30 -6.45
N PHE A 109 -6.92 -2.25 -7.39
CA PHE A 109 -7.10 -2.82 -8.72
C PHE A 109 -7.22 -4.35 -8.68
N LEU A 110 -6.28 -5.05 -8.01
CA LEU A 110 -6.28 -6.50 -7.89
C LEU A 110 -7.50 -7.04 -7.14
N GLU A 111 -8.00 -6.32 -6.13
CA GLU A 111 -9.23 -6.64 -5.40
C GLU A 111 -10.49 -6.43 -6.25
N GLY A 112 -10.45 -5.49 -7.21
CA GLY A 112 -11.59 -5.13 -8.04
C GLY A 112 -11.79 -6.01 -9.27
N ILE A 113 -10.76 -6.75 -9.71
CA ILE A 113 -10.86 -7.64 -10.87
C ILE A 113 -11.46 -9.00 -10.47
N GLN A 114 -12.38 -9.53 -11.28
CA GLN A 114 -12.91 -10.89 -11.09
C GLN A 114 -11.93 -11.96 -11.58
N GLU A 115 -11.23 -11.66 -12.67
CA GLU A 115 -10.26 -12.56 -13.29
C GLU A 115 -9.10 -11.71 -13.83
N ILE A 116 -7.89 -12.29 -13.82
CA ILE A 116 -6.71 -11.67 -14.43
C ILE A 116 -6.63 -12.04 -15.91
N ASP A 117 -6.88 -11.04 -16.76
CA ASP A 117 -6.74 -11.13 -18.22
C ASP A 117 -5.51 -10.38 -18.72
N ASN A 118 -5.27 -10.42 -20.03
CA ASN A 118 -4.08 -9.80 -20.64
C ASN A 118 -4.02 -8.28 -20.43
N ASP A 119 -5.16 -7.58 -20.41
CA ASP A 119 -5.18 -6.13 -20.14
C ASP A 119 -4.81 -5.87 -18.66
N ALA A 120 -5.30 -6.71 -17.74
CA ALA A 120 -4.97 -6.62 -16.33
C ALA A 120 -3.48 -6.89 -16.08
N ILE A 121 -2.92 -7.93 -16.70
CA ILE A 121 -1.48 -8.25 -16.63
C ILE A 121 -0.64 -7.08 -17.13
N ALA A 122 -1.04 -6.45 -18.25
CA ALA A 122 -0.34 -5.29 -18.79
C ALA A 122 -0.33 -4.11 -17.79
N ILE A 123 -1.46 -3.85 -17.12
CA ILE A 123 -1.56 -2.79 -16.11
C ILE A 123 -0.68 -3.09 -14.89
N VAL A 124 -0.71 -4.33 -14.39
CA VAL A 124 0.10 -4.76 -13.24
C VAL A 124 1.59 -4.68 -13.58
N ASN A 125 1.99 -5.12 -14.78
CA ASN A 125 3.38 -5.02 -15.22
C ASN A 125 3.82 -3.55 -15.37
N ALA A 126 2.98 -2.67 -15.92
CA ALA A 126 3.27 -1.24 -15.98
C ALA A 126 3.48 -0.65 -14.58
N HIS A 127 2.60 -0.99 -13.62
CA HIS A 127 2.76 -0.58 -12.23
C HIS A 127 4.08 -1.09 -11.62
N HIS A 128 4.42 -2.36 -11.85
CA HIS A 128 5.68 -2.95 -11.38
C HIS A 128 6.88 -2.17 -11.90
N GLN A 129 6.92 -1.84 -13.21
CA GLN A 129 8.03 -1.06 -13.77
C GLN A 129 8.11 0.35 -13.18
N THR A 130 6.97 1.00 -12.96
CA THR A 130 6.92 2.32 -12.31
C THR A 130 7.46 2.27 -10.88
N LEU A 131 7.00 1.31 -10.08
CA LEU A 131 7.49 1.12 -8.70
C LEU A 131 8.99 0.81 -8.66
N LYS A 132 9.47 -0.06 -9.56
CA LYS A 132 10.90 -0.37 -9.71
C LYS A 132 11.72 0.87 -10.04
N ALA A 133 11.23 1.72 -10.95
CA ALA A 133 11.91 2.98 -11.28
C ALA A 133 11.95 3.96 -10.09
N ILE A 134 10.86 4.08 -9.32
CA ILE A 134 10.78 4.92 -8.10
C ILE A 134 11.81 4.46 -7.06
N VAL A 135 11.88 3.14 -6.80
CA VAL A 135 12.85 2.54 -5.87
C VAL A 135 14.29 2.78 -6.33
N LEU A 136 14.59 2.51 -7.60
CA LEU A 136 15.94 2.69 -8.16
C LEU A 136 16.40 4.15 -8.15
N LYS A 137 15.47 5.09 -8.34
CA LYS A 137 15.73 6.54 -8.26
C LYS A 137 15.73 7.08 -6.83
N LYS A 138 15.47 6.24 -5.82
CA LYS A 138 15.36 6.61 -4.41
C LYS A 138 14.42 7.80 -4.19
N MET A 139 13.28 7.82 -4.89
CA MET A 139 12.26 8.86 -4.73
C MET A 139 11.55 8.65 -3.39
N SER A 140 12.01 9.35 -2.36
CA SER A 140 11.42 9.37 -1.02
C SER A 140 10.26 10.38 -0.92
N GLY A 141 9.50 10.30 0.18
CA GLY A 141 8.33 11.14 0.39
C GLY A 141 7.20 10.81 -0.59
N ASP A 142 6.45 11.83 -1.00
CA ASP A 142 5.31 11.73 -1.93
C ASP A 142 5.70 11.88 -3.42
N GLY A 143 6.97 12.16 -3.72
CA GLY A 143 7.46 12.44 -5.07
C GLY A 143 6.96 13.75 -5.68
N GLY A 144 6.32 14.62 -4.88
CA GLY A 144 5.81 15.92 -5.29
C GLY A 144 4.83 15.86 -6.48
N PRO A 145 4.83 16.88 -7.35
CA PRO A 145 3.93 16.94 -8.51
C PRO A 145 4.09 15.74 -9.47
N ILE A 146 5.32 15.23 -9.61
CA ILE A 146 5.62 14.08 -10.48
C ILE A 146 5.00 12.80 -9.90
N GLY A 147 5.17 12.58 -8.59
CA GLY A 147 4.55 11.44 -7.90
C GLY A 147 3.03 11.48 -8.01
N LYS A 148 2.44 12.67 -7.83
CA LYS A 148 1.00 12.88 -8.00
C LYS A 148 0.53 12.55 -9.42
N GLN A 149 1.27 12.99 -10.43
CA GLN A 149 0.96 12.68 -11.83
C GLN A 149 1.06 11.16 -12.10
N MET A 150 2.06 10.47 -11.54
CA MET A 150 2.15 9.02 -11.63
C MET A 150 0.91 8.36 -11.02
N GLU A 151 0.51 8.73 -9.81
CA GLU A 151 -0.70 8.20 -9.20
C GLU A 151 -1.96 8.39 -10.06
N ASP A 152 -2.12 9.59 -10.63
CA ASP A 152 -3.30 9.93 -11.42
C ASP A 152 -3.34 9.16 -12.75
N GLU A 153 -2.20 8.97 -13.41
CA GLU A 153 -2.07 8.14 -14.62
C GLU A 153 -2.41 6.67 -14.35
N LEU A 154 -1.95 6.13 -13.22
CA LEU A 154 -2.22 4.74 -12.85
C LEU A 154 -3.69 4.54 -12.47
N LYS A 155 -4.29 5.47 -11.70
CA LYS A 155 -5.74 5.49 -11.44
C LYS A 155 -6.55 5.58 -12.73
N ALA A 156 -6.11 6.40 -13.69
CA ALA A 156 -6.77 6.51 -14.99
C ALA A 156 -6.69 5.20 -15.79
N ALA A 157 -5.56 4.50 -15.76
CA ALA A 157 -5.41 3.18 -16.39
C ALA A 157 -6.37 2.14 -15.80
N CYS A 158 -6.46 2.05 -14.48
CA CYS A 158 -7.41 1.18 -13.79
C CYS A 158 -8.86 1.53 -14.16
N LYS A 159 -9.20 2.83 -14.18
CA LYS A 159 -10.55 3.28 -14.58
C LYS A 159 -10.91 2.88 -16.00
N ARG A 160 -9.97 3.02 -16.96
CA ARG A 160 -10.18 2.60 -18.36
C ARG A 160 -10.42 1.09 -18.46
N TYR A 161 -9.69 0.30 -17.68
CA TYR A 161 -9.87 -1.16 -17.63
C TYR A 161 -11.29 -1.56 -17.22
N PHE A 162 -11.78 -0.98 -16.11
CA PHE A 162 -13.12 -1.30 -15.61
C PHE A 162 -14.22 -0.78 -16.55
N ALA A 163 -14.07 0.43 -17.09
CA ALA A 163 -15.05 1.01 -18.01
C ALA A 163 -15.28 0.17 -19.28
N LYS A 164 -14.25 -0.54 -19.76
CA LYS A 164 -14.35 -1.45 -20.92
C LYS A 164 -15.16 -2.72 -20.61
N ARG A 165 -15.29 -3.10 -19.33
CA ARG A 165 -15.94 -4.35 -18.86
C ARG A 165 -17.29 -4.13 -18.19
N THR A 166 -17.73 -2.88 -17.99
CA THR A 166 -19.06 -2.53 -17.49
C THR A 166 -20.09 -2.30 -18.62
N LYS A 167 -19.68 -2.40 -19.89
CA LYS A 167 -20.56 -2.40 -21.06
C LYS A 167 -20.79 -3.82 -21.54
#